data_AF-G8SLD7-F1
#
_entry.id   AF-G8SLD7-F1
#
_cell.length_a   1.000
_cell.length_b   1.000
_cell.length_c   1.000
_cell.angle_alpha   90.00
_cell.angle_beta   90.00
_cell.angle_gamma   90.00
#
_symmetry.space_group_name_H-M   'P 1'
#
loop_
_entity.id
_entity.type
_entity.pdbx_description
1 polymer ?
#
loop_
_entity_poly.entity_id
_entity_poly.type
_entity_poly.pdbx_seq_one_letter_code
_entity_poly.pdbx_strand_id
1 'polypeptide(L)' 'MADDSLAPATAAQQAADRLAVALEEAGFDVGTAFQDLRSGWDSSGAPGVRIGAVTCTVANDLAALLTSAIEAGVTLPRT' A
#
# COMPACT_ATOMS: atom_id res chain seq x y z
N MET A 1 -21.64 22.84 8.52
CA MET A 1 -21.21 21.45 8.70
C MET A 1 -20.60 20.98 7.39
N ALA A 2 -19.30 21.18 7.21
CA ALA A 2 -18.54 20.67 6.07
C ALA A 2 -17.10 20.55 6.54
N ASP A 3 -16.70 19.38 7.04
CA ASP A 3 -15.27 19.01 7.16
C ASP A 3 -15.00 17.51 7.46
N ASP A 4 -16.00 16.63 7.51
CA ASP A 4 -15.75 15.19 7.77
C ASP A 4 -15.22 14.44 6.52
N SER A 5 -15.31 15.04 5.33
CA SER A 5 -14.92 14.41 4.06
C SER A 5 -13.41 14.43 3.77
N LEU A 6 -12.61 15.21 4.52
CA LEU A 6 -11.15 15.28 4.37
C LEU A 6 -10.41 14.25 5.25
N ALA A 7 -10.98 13.90 6.41
CA ALA A 7 -10.43 12.87 7.29
C ALA A 7 -10.20 11.50 6.61
N PRO A 8 -11.15 10.93 5.83
CA PRO A 8 -10.93 9.65 5.15
C PRO A 8 -9.86 9.72 4.06
N ALA A 9 -9.81 10.82 3.29
CA ALA A 9 -8.76 11.03 2.30
C ALA A 9 -7.37 11.13 2.96
N THR A 10 -7.30 11.76 4.13
CA THR A 10 -6.08 11.85 4.92
C THR A 10 -5.63 10.49 5.46
N ALA A 11 -6.57 9.64 5.88
CA ALA A 11 -6.27 8.28 6.34
C ALA A 11 -5.72 7.38 5.21
N ALA A 12 -6.32 7.43 4.01
CA ALA A 12 -5.79 6.73 2.83
C ALA A 12 -4.40 7.24 2.43
N GLN A 13 -4.17 8.55 2.51
CA GLN A 13 -2.86 9.13 2.23
C GLN A 13 -1.81 8.67 3.25
N GLN A 14 -2.13 8.67 4.54
CA GLN A 14 -1.23 8.17 5.57
C GLN A 14 -0.96 6.67 5.43
N ALA A 15 -1.95 5.88 5.02
CA ALA A 15 -1.76 4.46 4.73
C ALA A 15 -0.83 4.25 3.53
N ALA A 16 -0.99 5.05 2.46
CA ALA A 16 -0.11 5.01 1.30
C ALA A 16 1.34 5.40 1.65
N ASP A 17 1.50 6.45 2.46
CA ASP A 17 2.80 6.93 2.93
C ASP A 17 3.52 5.88 3.79
N ARG A 18 2.82 5.27 4.75
CA ARG A 18 3.36 4.16 5.56
C ARG A 18 3.74 2.95 4.71
N LEU A 19 2.92 2.62 3.71
CA LEU A 19 3.21 1.53 2.78
C LEU A 19 4.46 1.83 1.96
N ALA A 20 4.61 3.05 1.46
CA ALA A 20 5.80 3.47 0.72
C ALA A 20 7.06 3.31 1.59
N VAL A 21 7.05 3.85 2.82
CA VAL A 21 8.18 3.73 3.76
C VAL A 21 8.53 2.26 4.03
N ALA A 22 7.54 1.42 4.31
CA ALA A 22 7.78 0.00 4.59
C ALA A 22 8.37 -0.76 3.39
N LEU A 23 7.94 -0.41 2.17
CA LEU A 23 8.48 -0.98 0.93
C LEU A 23 9.92 -0.49 0.68
N GLU A 24 10.24 0.78 0.95
CA GLU A 24 11.60 1.30 0.85
C GLU A 24 12.54 0.64 1.87
N GLU A 25 12.10 0.44 3.12
CA GLU A 25 12.88 -0.30 4.13
C GLU A 25 13.10 -1.76 3.75
N ALA A 26 12.15 -2.35 3.02
CA ALA A 26 12.26 -3.69 2.43
C ALA A 26 13.17 -3.72 1.17
N GLY A 27 13.67 -2.59 0.69
CA GLY A 27 14.58 -2.47 -0.44
C GLY A 27 13.90 -2.25 -1.80
N PHE A 28 12.60 -1.94 -1.83
CA PHE A 28 11.91 -1.57 -3.07
C PHE A 28 12.05 -0.08 -3.37
N ASP A 29 12.37 0.27 -4.62
CA ASP A 29 12.26 1.64 -5.10
C ASP A 29 10.80 1.93 -5.45
N VAL A 30 10.06 2.57 -4.54
CA VAL A 30 8.61 2.77 -4.68
C VAL A 30 8.27 3.68 -5.86
N GLY A 31 9.12 4.68 -6.15
CA GLY A 31 8.94 5.58 -7.28
C GLY A 31 8.96 4.87 -8.64
N THR A 32 9.77 3.82 -8.78
CA THR A 32 9.89 3.01 -10.00
C THR A 32 8.95 1.80 -9.99
N ALA A 33 8.86 1.11 -8.86
CA ALA A 33 8.10 -0.13 -8.72
C ALA A 33 6.58 0.09 -8.65
N PHE A 34 6.17 1.22 -8.08
CA PHE A 34 4.77 1.58 -7.83
C PHE A 34 4.48 3.02 -8.29
N GLN A 35 4.78 3.30 -9.56
CA GLN A 35 4.58 4.62 -10.19
C GLN A 35 3.16 5.20 -10.03
N ASP A 36 2.16 4.35 -9.77
CA ASP A 36 0.76 4.75 -9.60
C ASP A 36 0.26 4.58 -8.15
N LEU A 37 1.17 4.50 -7.17
CA LEU A 37 0.80 4.42 -5.76
C LEU A 37 0.08 5.71 -5.35
N ARG A 38 -1.24 5.67 -5.29
CA ARG A 38 -2.08 6.83 -5.02
C ARG A 38 -3.17 6.50 -4.02
N SER A 39 -3.43 7.46 -3.12
CA SER A 39 -4.64 7.44 -2.31
C SER A 39 -5.85 7.63 -3.23
N GLY A 40 -6.90 6.87 -2.98
CA GLY A 40 -8.09 6.87 -3.79
C GLY A 40 -9.29 6.35 -3.04
N TRP A 41 -10.42 6.34 -3.72
CA TRP A 41 -11.67 5.78 -3.20
C TRP A 41 -11.94 4.47 -3.94
N ASP A 42 -12.34 3.44 -3.22
CA ASP A 42 -12.77 2.18 -3.83
C ASP A 42 -14.18 2.32 -4.45
N SER A 43 -14.63 1.27 -5.13
CA SER A 43 -15.96 1.22 -5.78
C SER A 43 -17.12 1.31 -4.78
N SER A 44 -16.87 1.03 -3.49
CA SER A 44 -17.82 1.08 -2.39
C SER A 44 -17.83 2.45 -1.69
N GLY A 45 -16.97 3.39 -2.10
CA GLY A 45 -16.83 4.70 -1.48
C GLY A 45 -15.96 4.69 -0.21
N ALA A 46 -15.15 3.64 0.02
CA ALA A 46 -14.21 3.61 1.13
C ALA A 46 -12.84 4.19 0.71
N PRO A 47 -12.16 4.94 1.59
CA PRO A 47 -10.80 5.42 1.36
C PRO A 47 -9.83 4.23 1.32
N GLY A 48 -8.98 4.17 0.28
CA GLY A 48 -8.03 3.08 0.08
C GLY A 48 -6.78 3.51 -0.69
N VAL A 49 -5.83 2.60 -0.80
CA VAL A 49 -4.59 2.79 -1.55
C VAL A 49 -4.66 1.99 -2.85
N ARG A 50 -4.47 2.66 -3.99
CA ARG A 50 -4.35 1.98 -5.29
C ARG A 50 -2.86 1.84 -5.61
N ILE A 51 -2.44 0.61 -5.86
CA ILE A 51 -1.05 0.26 -6.16
C ILE A 51 -0.78 0.29 -7.69
N GLY A 52 -1.82 0.49 -8.51
CA GLY A 52 -1.68 0.58 -9.96
C GLY A 52 -1.27 -0.72 -10.64
N ALA A 53 -0.66 -0.59 -11.81
CA ALA A 53 -0.06 -1.71 -12.52
C ALA A 53 1.36 -1.95 -12.00
N VAL A 54 1.60 -3.14 -11.45
CA VAL A 54 2.92 -3.62 -11.04
C VAL A 54 3.53 -4.48 -12.14
N THR A 55 4.85 -4.40 -12.32
CA THR A 55 5.54 -5.28 -13.27
C THR A 55 5.63 -6.71 -12.72
N CYS A 56 5.83 -7.70 -13.60
CA CYS A 56 5.94 -9.11 -13.17
C CYS A 56 7.12 -9.33 -12.20
N THR A 57 8.23 -8.62 -12.39
CA THR A 57 9.38 -8.64 -11.46
C THR A 57 8.99 -8.14 -10.09
N VAL A 58 8.38 -6.95 -10.01
CA VAL A 58 7.93 -6.35 -8.73
C VAL A 58 6.91 -7.25 -8.03
N ALA A 59 6.01 -7.87 -8.78
CA ALA A 59 5.03 -8.81 -8.22
C ALA A 59 5.69 -10.05 -7.60
N ASN A 60 6.72 -10.62 -8.25
CA ASN A 60 7.46 -11.77 -7.75
C ASN A 60 8.29 -11.42 -6.51
N ASP A 61 8.99 -10.28 -6.52
CA ASP A 61 9.76 -9.81 -5.36
C ASP A 61 8.85 -9.53 -4.15
N LEU A 62 7.71 -8.88 -4.38
CA LEU A 62 6.72 -8.63 -3.31
C LEU A 62 6.20 -9.94 -2.73
N ALA A 63 5.89 -10.92 -3.59
CA ALA A 63 5.43 -12.24 -3.14
C ALA A 63 6.50 -12.98 -2.32
N ALA A 64 7.77 -12.91 -2.73
CA ALA A 64 8.88 -13.48 -1.98
C ALA A 64 9.06 -12.81 -0.61
N LEU A 65 8.98 -11.48 -0.56
CA LEU A 65 9.09 -10.72 0.69
C LEU A 65 7.95 -11.03 1.66
N LEU A 66 6.70 -11.04 1.17
CA LEU A 66 5.53 -11.39 1.97
C LEU A 66 5.62 -12.83 2.51
N THR A 67 6.11 -13.77 1.70
CA THR A 67 6.35 -15.15 2.13
C THR A 67 7.38 -15.19 3.26
N SER A 68 8.52 -14.51 3.09
CA SER A 68 9.56 -14.44 4.11
C SER A 68 9.08 -13.77 5.41
N ALA A 69 8.25 -12.73 5.32
CA ALA A 69 7.67 -12.07 6.50
C ALA A 69 6.71 -12.98 7.28
N ILE A 70 5.89 -13.77 6.59
CA ILE A 70 5.01 -14.76 7.21
C ILE A 70 5.84 -15.84 7.91
N GLU A 71 6.91 -16.33 7.26
CA GLU A 71 7.84 -17.29 7.85
C GLU A 71 8.56 -16.73 9.08
N ALA A 72 8.86 -15.43 9.09
CA ALA A 72 9.41 -14.71 10.24
C ALA A 72 8.39 -14.49 11.37
N GLY A 73 7.13 -14.91 11.20
CA GLY A 73 6.07 -14.82 12.21
C GLY A 73 5.27 -13.52 12.19
N VAL A 74 5.40 -12.70 11.14
CA VAL A 74 4.56 -11.51 10.96
C VAL A 74 3.15 -11.97 10.59
N THR A 75 2.21 -11.84 11.52
CA THR A 75 0.79 -12.14 11.27
C THR A 75 0.09 -10.92 10.72
N LEU A 76 -0.30 -10.98 9.45
CA LEU A 76 -1.21 -10.00 8.87
C LEU A 76 -2.60 -10.19 9.52
N PRO A 77 -3.23 -9.13 10.05
CA PRO A 77 -4.56 -9.24 10.61
C PRO A 77 -5.52 -9.72 9.51
N ARG A 78 -6.28 -10.78 9.81
CA ARG A 78 -7.34 -11.28 8.93
C ARG A 78 -8.49 -10.25 8.98
N THR A 79 -8.53 -9.35 8.00
CA THR A 79 -9.65 -8.41 7.80
C THR A 79 -10.62 -8.96 6.78
#